data_AF-A0A956KQM5-F1
#
_entry.id   AF-A0A956KQM5-F1
#
_cell.length_a   1.000
_cell.length_b   1.000
_cell.length_c   1.000
_cell.angle_alpha   90.00
_cell.angle_beta   90.00
_cell.angle_gamma   90.00
#
_symmetry.space_group_name_H-M   'P 1'
#
loop_
_entity.id
_entity.type
_entity.pdbx_description
1 polymer ?
#
loop_
_entity_poly.entity_id
_entity_poly.type
_entity_poly.pdbx_seq_one_letter_code
_entity_poly.pdbx_strand_id
1 'polypeptide(L)'
;DEAGGRAFITEYAGTDDVVNLSGIRSTSWNATAFAEIDPVDVFNVIRQQGLYFCQEDWDGTEVCSFTHPQVVPLLARYLPPPDNIDPLEFWENLVNYQGLIDPVAWGTQPGFAAEFEERITGPGDHALHMLGTSSDLTRLFTLISPHEMLEDPLFHEVEDLPDVSNNLTATQVFSCDDSTDYLEFSDYPPVALDDMSAWPDLGMPAARRIERVPAMGPPQVEVDNAGDIDSAVEDWNHSRVIGPTPWNTNCSAQRSGLNPESVLMLLAVFGIAGLQRRRRR
;
A
#
# COMPACT_ATOMS: atom_id res chain seq x y z
N ASP A 1 -17.03 -9.63 -16.85
CA ASP A 1 -16.68 -8.32 -16.26
C ASP A 1 -17.28 -7.19 -17.10
N GLU A 2 -17.37 -5.97 -16.57
CA GLU A 2 -17.94 -4.81 -17.30
C GLU A 2 -17.04 -4.33 -18.46
N ALA A 3 -15.74 -4.63 -18.38
CA ALA A 3 -14.74 -4.18 -19.36
C ALA A 3 -14.30 -5.26 -20.37
N GLY A 4 -15.00 -6.40 -20.42
CA GLY A 4 -14.78 -7.45 -21.43
C GLY A 4 -13.37 -8.03 -21.48
N GLY A 5 -12.73 -8.22 -20.32
CA GLY A 5 -11.38 -8.78 -20.20
C GLY A 5 -10.24 -7.79 -20.45
N ARG A 6 -10.50 -6.47 -20.37
CA ARG A 6 -9.52 -5.41 -20.70
C ARG A 6 -9.32 -4.33 -19.62
N ALA A 7 -9.95 -4.46 -18.46
CA ALA A 7 -9.86 -3.50 -17.37
C ALA A 7 -8.51 -3.53 -16.65
N PHE A 8 -7.81 -2.40 -16.73
CA PHE A 8 -6.82 -1.98 -15.76
C PHE A 8 -7.27 -0.64 -15.16
N ILE A 9 -7.05 -0.47 -13.87
CA ILE A 9 -7.28 0.79 -13.15
C ILE A 9 -5.92 1.34 -12.77
N THR A 10 -5.71 2.63 -13.00
CA THR A 10 -4.58 3.35 -12.43
C THR A 10 -4.87 3.61 -10.96
N GLU A 11 -4.15 2.94 -10.06
CA GLU A 11 -4.27 3.15 -8.61
C GLU A 11 -3.30 4.22 -8.09
N TYR A 12 -2.24 4.47 -8.85
CA TYR A 12 -1.24 5.48 -8.52
C TYR A 12 -0.61 6.00 -9.80
N ALA A 13 -0.44 7.31 -9.88
CA ALA A 13 0.40 8.00 -10.86
C ALA A 13 1.00 9.22 -10.16
N GLY A 14 2.31 9.34 -10.16
CA GLY A 14 3.02 10.44 -9.52
C GLY A 14 4.44 10.05 -9.12
N THR A 15 5.05 10.79 -8.21
CA THR A 15 6.45 10.60 -7.78
C THR A 15 6.78 9.17 -7.30
N ASP A 16 8.00 8.73 -7.57
CA ASP A 16 8.56 7.48 -7.07
C ASP A 16 8.90 7.51 -5.55
N ASP A 17 8.75 8.65 -4.87
CA ASP A 17 9.00 8.82 -3.42
C ASP A 17 8.19 7.84 -2.54
N VAL A 18 7.12 7.26 -3.08
CA VAL A 18 6.29 6.25 -2.40
C VAL A 18 6.91 4.85 -2.37
N VAL A 19 7.97 4.61 -3.15
CA VAL A 19 8.62 3.29 -3.25
C VAL A 19 9.60 3.10 -2.09
N ASN A 20 9.33 2.09 -1.26
CA ASN A 20 10.30 1.66 -0.26
C ASN A 20 11.39 0.81 -0.94
N LEU A 21 12.62 1.35 -0.97
CA LEU A 21 13.78 0.67 -1.56
C LEU A 21 14.38 -0.43 -0.65
N SER A 22 13.89 -0.55 0.59
CA SER A 22 14.36 -1.56 1.54
C SER A 22 14.15 -2.97 0.99
N GLY A 23 15.18 -3.83 1.14
CA GLY A 23 15.12 -5.22 0.71
C GLY A 23 15.38 -5.47 -0.79
N ILE A 24 15.40 -4.44 -1.63
CA ILE A 24 15.79 -4.56 -3.05
C ILE A 24 17.29 -4.86 -3.17
N ARG A 25 18.10 -4.09 -2.41
CA ARG A 25 19.55 -4.21 -2.36
C ARG A 25 20.06 -3.60 -1.06
N SER A 26 20.93 -4.32 -0.36
CA SER A 26 21.65 -3.80 0.81
C SER A 26 23.11 -3.59 0.46
N THR A 27 23.74 -2.49 0.89
CA THR A 27 25.18 -2.24 0.69
C THR A 27 26.08 -3.32 1.33
N SER A 28 25.55 -4.09 2.28
CA SER A 28 26.24 -5.24 2.87
C SER A 28 26.37 -6.41 1.88
N TRP A 29 25.51 -6.50 0.86
CA TRP A 29 25.56 -7.59 -0.11
C TRP A 29 26.75 -7.41 -1.04
N ASN A 30 27.69 -8.34 -1.00
CA ASN A 30 28.95 -8.24 -1.72
C ASN A 30 29.36 -9.60 -2.27
N ALA A 31 29.18 -9.78 -3.59
CA ALA A 31 29.58 -10.98 -4.30
C ALA A 31 31.09 -11.26 -4.20
N THR A 32 31.92 -10.21 -4.20
CA THR A 32 33.39 -10.36 -4.19
C THR A 32 33.92 -10.98 -2.90
N ALA A 33 33.15 -10.89 -1.81
CA ALA A 33 33.48 -11.55 -0.54
C ALA A 33 33.52 -13.09 -0.66
N PHE A 34 32.92 -13.66 -1.72
CA PHE A 34 32.89 -15.09 -1.97
C PHE A 34 33.90 -15.58 -3.02
N ALA A 35 34.68 -14.69 -3.65
CA ALA A 35 35.49 -15.04 -4.82
C ALA A 35 36.65 -16.01 -4.50
N GLU A 36 37.27 -15.86 -3.32
CA GLU A 36 38.41 -16.66 -2.86
C GLU A 36 38.18 -17.23 -1.45
N ILE A 37 36.90 -17.32 -1.04
CA ILE A 37 36.54 -17.78 0.29
C ILE A 37 36.70 -19.30 0.42
N ASP A 38 37.11 -19.78 1.59
CA ASP A 38 37.01 -21.20 1.92
C ASP A 38 35.53 -21.60 2.02
N PRO A 39 35.09 -22.72 1.42
CA PRO A 39 33.74 -23.26 1.58
C PRO A 39 33.20 -23.19 3.01
N VAL A 40 34.03 -23.48 4.02
CA VAL A 40 33.59 -23.55 5.42
C VAL A 40 33.18 -22.18 5.99
N ASP A 41 33.63 -21.09 5.38
CA ASP A 41 33.38 -19.73 5.83
C ASP A 41 32.20 -19.05 5.09
N VAL A 42 31.68 -19.66 4.02
CA VAL A 42 30.62 -19.09 3.16
C VAL A 42 29.39 -18.69 3.97
N PHE A 43 28.91 -19.58 4.82
CA PHE A 43 27.69 -19.33 5.59
C PHE A 43 27.87 -18.19 6.61
N ASN A 44 29.07 -18.08 7.19
CA ASN A 44 29.40 -16.96 8.08
C ASN A 44 29.33 -15.63 7.33
N VAL A 45 29.83 -15.57 6.09
CA VAL A 45 29.74 -14.36 5.26
C VAL A 45 28.30 -14.06 4.86
N ILE A 46 27.49 -15.06 4.50
CA ILE A 46 26.04 -14.87 4.24
C ILE A 46 25.36 -14.21 5.45
N ARG A 47 25.61 -14.72 6.65
CA ARG A 47 25.06 -14.15 7.89
C ARG A 47 25.57 -12.74 8.15
N GLN A 48 26.85 -12.46 7.95
CA GLN A 48 27.43 -11.11 8.10
C GLN A 48 26.84 -10.11 7.10
N GLN A 49 26.46 -10.56 5.90
CA GLN A 49 25.78 -9.73 4.92
C GLN A 49 24.29 -9.51 5.22
N GLY A 50 23.75 -10.10 6.29
CA GLY A 50 22.34 -10.00 6.67
C GLY A 50 21.41 -10.85 5.79
N LEU A 51 21.97 -11.86 5.11
CA LEU A 51 21.23 -12.74 4.22
C LEU A 51 20.64 -13.96 4.92
N TYR A 52 21.00 -14.14 6.19
CA TYR A 52 20.48 -15.15 7.09
C TYR A 52 20.37 -14.56 8.49
N PHE A 53 19.23 -14.75 9.15
CA PHE A 53 19.03 -14.31 10.52
C PHE A 53 18.12 -15.30 11.25
N CYS A 54 18.26 -15.31 12.57
CA CYS A 54 17.41 -16.06 13.47
C CYS A 54 16.71 -15.08 14.41
N GLN A 55 15.44 -15.32 14.67
CA GLN A 55 14.64 -14.56 15.59
C GLN A 55 13.89 -15.52 16.52
N GLU A 56 13.86 -15.19 17.80
CA GLU A 56 13.04 -15.92 18.78
C GLU A 56 11.55 -15.62 18.53
N ASP A 57 10.76 -16.66 18.33
CA ASP A 57 9.31 -16.60 18.22
C ASP A 57 8.67 -16.45 19.62
N TRP A 58 7.37 -16.15 19.67
CA TRP A 58 6.65 -15.88 20.92
C TRP A 58 6.66 -17.03 21.94
N ASP A 59 6.91 -18.26 21.48
CA ASP A 59 7.00 -19.46 22.31
C ASP A 59 8.44 -19.80 22.78
N GLY A 60 9.41 -18.94 22.44
CA GLY A 60 10.82 -19.13 22.76
C GLY A 60 11.57 -20.03 21.76
N THR A 61 10.92 -20.48 20.68
CA THR A 61 11.57 -21.22 19.60
C THR A 61 12.35 -20.27 18.71
N GLU A 62 13.61 -20.59 18.42
CA GLU A 62 14.39 -19.83 17.44
C GLU A 62 13.97 -20.22 16.02
N VAL A 63 13.47 -19.23 15.25
CA VAL A 63 13.09 -19.39 13.85
C VAL A 63 14.10 -18.66 13.00
N CYS A 64 14.80 -19.42 12.16
CA CYS A 64 15.78 -18.88 11.25
C CYS A 64 15.26 -18.82 9.81
N SER A 65 15.65 -17.77 9.10
CA SER A 65 15.24 -17.58 7.71
C SER A 65 16.29 -16.83 6.89
N PHE A 66 16.28 -17.11 5.59
CA PHE A 66 17.05 -16.33 4.62
C PHE A 66 16.25 -15.09 4.21
N THR A 67 16.89 -13.94 4.16
CA THR A 67 16.22 -12.68 3.75
C THR A 67 16.06 -12.56 2.25
N HIS A 68 16.81 -13.35 1.47
CA HIS A 68 16.74 -13.33 0.01
C HIS A 68 16.51 -14.74 -0.56
N PRO A 69 15.46 -14.95 -1.37
CA PRO A 69 15.03 -16.29 -1.81
C PRO A 69 16.04 -17.00 -2.71
N GLN A 70 16.95 -16.27 -3.36
CA GLN A 70 17.99 -16.86 -4.22
C GLN A 70 19.19 -17.43 -3.46
N VAL A 71 19.32 -17.18 -2.15
CA VAL A 71 20.47 -17.67 -1.37
C VAL A 71 20.44 -19.19 -1.24
N VAL A 72 19.28 -19.77 -0.91
CA VAL A 72 19.13 -21.22 -0.72
C VAL A 72 19.44 -22.00 -2.01
N PRO A 73 18.89 -21.63 -3.20
CA PRO A 73 19.28 -22.28 -4.45
C PRO A 73 20.78 -22.22 -4.76
N LEU A 74 21.45 -21.11 -4.43
CA LEU A 74 22.90 -20.98 -4.61
C LEU A 74 23.66 -21.91 -3.66
N LEU A 75 23.31 -21.92 -2.38
CA LEU A 75 23.90 -22.82 -1.39
C LEU A 75 23.71 -24.29 -1.79
N ALA A 76 22.49 -24.70 -2.17
CA ALA A 76 22.21 -26.06 -2.59
C ALA A 76 22.99 -26.49 -3.84
N ARG A 77 23.31 -25.55 -4.73
CA ARG A 77 24.09 -25.84 -5.94
C ARG A 77 25.58 -26.03 -5.65
N TYR A 78 26.18 -25.15 -4.86
CA TYR A 78 27.63 -25.10 -4.65
C TYR A 78 28.10 -25.82 -3.39
N LEU A 79 27.21 -25.98 -2.43
CA LEU A 79 27.39 -26.68 -1.17
C LEU A 79 26.19 -27.63 -0.96
N PRO A 80 25.99 -28.63 -1.85
CA PRO A 80 24.90 -29.56 -1.72
C PRO A 80 25.00 -30.30 -0.37
N PRO A 81 23.93 -30.30 0.44
CA PRO A 81 23.95 -31.05 1.70
C PRO A 81 24.06 -32.55 1.43
N PRO A 82 24.81 -33.32 2.23
CA PRO A 82 24.87 -34.76 2.11
C PRO A 82 23.52 -35.44 2.35
N ASP A 83 23.35 -36.64 1.81
CA ASP A 83 22.13 -37.44 2.01
C ASP A 83 21.81 -37.62 3.49
N ASN A 84 20.54 -37.41 3.85
CA ASN A 84 20.01 -37.53 5.23
C ASN A 84 20.56 -36.51 6.24
N ILE A 85 21.23 -35.45 5.78
CA ILE A 85 21.55 -34.30 6.62
C ILE A 85 20.58 -33.17 6.26
N ASP A 86 20.00 -32.53 7.27
CA ASP A 86 19.18 -31.36 7.04
C ASP A 86 20.02 -30.24 6.37
N PRO A 87 19.55 -29.60 5.30
CA PRO A 87 20.32 -28.58 4.60
C PRO A 87 20.79 -27.43 5.50
N LEU A 88 19.95 -27.01 6.44
CA LEU A 88 20.29 -25.91 7.34
C LEU A 88 21.34 -26.35 8.35
N GLU A 89 21.18 -27.55 8.93
CA GLU A 89 22.19 -28.14 9.82
C GLU A 89 23.57 -28.22 9.13
N PHE A 90 23.59 -28.62 7.86
CA PHE A 90 24.83 -28.69 7.08
C PHE A 90 25.47 -27.31 6.87
N TRP A 91 24.69 -26.32 6.39
CA TRP A 91 25.22 -25.00 6.05
C TRP A 91 25.62 -24.19 7.28
N GLU A 92 24.89 -24.29 8.39
CA GLU A 92 25.24 -23.62 9.63
C GLU A 92 26.54 -24.14 10.25
N ASN A 93 26.95 -25.36 9.89
CA ASN A 93 28.05 -26.06 10.53
C ASN A 93 29.06 -26.68 9.55
N LEU A 94 29.37 -25.96 8.47
CA LEU A 94 30.27 -26.43 7.42
C LEU A 94 31.67 -26.84 7.94
N VAL A 95 32.14 -26.22 9.03
CA VAL A 95 33.43 -26.58 9.68
C VAL A 95 33.40 -28.03 10.18
N ASN A 96 32.32 -28.47 10.83
CA ASN A 96 32.18 -29.85 11.30
C ASN A 96 31.97 -30.84 10.16
N TYR A 97 31.44 -30.35 9.03
CA TYR A 97 31.20 -31.15 7.83
C TYR A 97 32.26 -30.95 6.72
N GLN A 98 33.43 -30.36 7.03
CA GLN A 98 34.45 -30.01 6.03
C GLN A 98 34.86 -31.19 5.14
N GLY A 99 34.95 -32.40 5.71
CA GLY A 99 35.28 -33.62 4.97
C GLY A 99 34.18 -34.14 4.04
N LEU A 100 32.95 -33.61 4.14
CA LEU A 100 31.81 -33.94 3.29
C LEU A 100 31.50 -32.88 2.23
N ILE A 101 32.21 -31.75 2.23
CA ILE A 101 32.06 -30.72 1.21
C ILE A 101 32.55 -31.27 -0.12
N ASP A 102 31.71 -31.21 -1.15
CA ASP A 102 32.07 -31.60 -2.51
C ASP A 102 32.95 -30.52 -3.18
N PRO A 103 34.27 -30.76 -3.37
CA PRO A 103 35.15 -29.77 -3.97
C PRO A 103 34.86 -29.56 -5.47
N VAL A 104 34.21 -30.52 -6.14
CA VAL A 104 33.80 -30.40 -7.54
C VAL A 104 32.60 -29.47 -7.66
N ALA A 105 31.59 -29.63 -6.79
CA ALA A 105 30.45 -28.71 -6.74
C ALA A 105 30.91 -27.28 -6.41
N TRP A 106 31.74 -27.10 -5.39
CA TRP A 106 32.27 -25.77 -5.02
C TRP A 106 33.08 -25.11 -6.14
N GLY A 107 33.96 -25.89 -6.81
CA GLY A 107 34.80 -25.40 -7.89
C GLY A 107 34.10 -25.21 -9.24
N THR A 108 32.80 -25.55 -9.33
CA THR A 108 32.03 -25.46 -10.58
C THR A 108 31.97 -24.02 -11.08
N GLN A 109 32.27 -23.79 -12.35
CA GLN A 109 32.19 -22.47 -12.97
C GLN A 109 30.73 -22.12 -13.34
N PRO A 110 30.31 -20.85 -13.23
CA PRO A 110 31.14 -19.64 -13.02
C PRO A 110 31.53 -19.39 -11.54
N GLY A 111 31.11 -20.24 -10.61
CA GLY A 111 31.41 -20.15 -9.18
C GLY A 111 30.31 -19.44 -8.39
N PHE A 112 30.27 -19.70 -7.08
CA PHE A 112 29.26 -19.13 -6.17
C PHE A 112 29.23 -17.60 -6.23
N ALA A 113 30.39 -16.95 -6.20
CA ALA A 113 30.50 -15.49 -6.25
C ALA A 113 29.87 -14.89 -7.53
N ALA A 114 30.12 -15.51 -8.69
CA ALA A 114 29.62 -15.02 -9.97
C ALA A 114 28.10 -15.20 -10.08
N GLU A 115 27.55 -16.35 -9.67
CA GLU A 115 26.10 -16.54 -9.68
C GLU A 115 25.38 -15.72 -8.60
N PHE A 116 26.05 -15.45 -7.47
CA PHE A 116 25.56 -14.51 -6.48
C PHE A 116 25.43 -13.11 -7.07
N GLU A 117 26.45 -12.65 -7.81
CA GLU A 117 26.40 -11.37 -8.53
C GLU A 117 25.26 -11.35 -9.56
N GLU A 118 25.18 -12.37 -10.41
CA GLU A 118 24.20 -12.45 -11.49
C GLU A 118 22.75 -12.48 -10.98
N ARG A 119 22.50 -13.11 -9.83
CA ARG A 119 21.13 -13.38 -9.35
C ARG A 119 20.67 -12.48 -8.22
N ILE A 120 21.59 -11.87 -7.47
CA ILE A 120 21.28 -11.12 -6.26
C ILE A 120 21.72 -9.67 -6.41
N THR A 121 23.03 -9.41 -6.39
CA THR A 121 23.52 -8.02 -6.33
C THR A 121 23.36 -7.28 -7.65
N GLY A 122 23.64 -7.90 -8.79
CA GLY A 122 23.50 -7.28 -10.11
C GLY A 122 22.06 -6.85 -10.44
N PRO A 123 21.05 -7.73 -10.32
CA PRO A 123 19.66 -7.35 -10.50
C PRO A 123 19.19 -6.30 -9.48
N GLY A 124 19.65 -6.37 -8.22
CA GLY A 124 19.34 -5.37 -7.19
C GLY A 124 19.92 -3.99 -7.52
N ASP A 125 21.17 -3.93 -7.98
CA ASP A 125 21.82 -2.69 -8.40
C ASP A 125 21.15 -2.10 -9.64
N HIS A 126 20.76 -2.95 -10.60
CA HIS A 126 19.99 -2.52 -11.77
C HIS A 126 18.61 -1.98 -11.39
N ALA A 127 17.89 -2.65 -10.48
CA ALA A 127 16.59 -2.20 -9.99
C ALA A 127 16.69 -0.85 -9.27
N LEU A 128 17.69 -0.66 -8.39
CA LEU A 128 17.93 0.65 -7.75
C LEU A 128 18.27 1.74 -8.77
N HIS A 129 19.03 1.41 -9.82
CA HIS A 129 19.31 2.36 -10.89
C HIS A 129 18.06 2.75 -11.66
N MET A 130 17.21 1.78 -12.03
CA MET A 130 15.93 2.04 -12.70
C MET A 130 15.03 2.92 -11.85
N LEU A 131 14.87 2.59 -10.56
CA LEU A 131 14.03 3.36 -9.65
C LEU A 131 14.60 4.78 -9.45
N GLY A 132 15.89 4.91 -9.15
CA GLY A 132 16.51 6.22 -8.94
C GLY A 132 16.69 7.09 -10.20
N THR A 133 16.38 6.56 -11.39
CA THR A 133 16.32 7.34 -12.64
C THR A 133 14.90 7.64 -13.10
N SER A 134 13.90 7.02 -12.50
CA SER A 134 12.49 7.35 -12.72
C SER A 134 12.13 8.57 -11.89
N SER A 135 11.39 9.52 -12.45
CA SER A 135 10.73 10.59 -11.69
C SER A 135 9.29 10.25 -11.33
N ASP A 136 8.70 9.30 -12.06
CA ASP A 136 7.29 9.00 -12.03
C ASP A 136 7.07 7.49 -11.99
N LEU A 137 6.06 7.09 -11.23
CA LEU A 137 5.61 5.72 -11.07
C LEU A 137 4.13 5.65 -11.41
N THR A 138 3.77 4.70 -12.27
CA THR A 138 2.37 4.33 -12.51
C THR A 138 2.12 2.93 -11.95
N ARG A 139 1.13 2.80 -11.06
CA ARG A 139 0.65 1.51 -10.56
C ARG A 139 -0.69 1.17 -11.21
N LEU A 140 -0.71 0.04 -11.90
CA LEU A 140 -1.91 -0.51 -12.53
C LEU A 140 -2.41 -1.71 -11.74
N PHE A 141 -3.72 -1.80 -11.59
CA PHE A 141 -4.41 -2.90 -10.92
C PHE A 141 -5.46 -3.50 -11.83
N THR A 142 -5.63 -4.81 -11.74
CA THR A 142 -6.69 -5.53 -12.45
C THR A 142 -7.26 -6.63 -11.56
N LEU A 143 -8.58 -6.81 -11.63
CA LEU A 143 -9.29 -7.95 -11.05
C LEU A 143 -9.53 -9.06 -12.06
N ILE A 144 -9.08 -8.88 -13.31
CA ILE A 144 -9.27 -9.87 -14.36
C ILE A 144 -8.43 -11.09 -14.02
N SER A 145 -9.09 -12.24 -13.92
CA SER A 145 -8.37 -13.49 -13.72
C SER A 145 -7.67 -13.94 -15.02
N PRO A 146 -6.60 -14.76 -14.94
CA PRO A 146 -5.86 -15.16 -16.15
C PRO A 146 -6.69 -15.82 -17.25
N HIS A 147 -7.82 -16.45 -16.92
CA HIS A 147 -8.71 -17.08 -17.90
C HIS A 147 -9.73 -16.11 -18.53
N GLU A 148 -9.93 -14.94 -17.92
CA GLU A 148 -10.75 -13.84 -18.45
C GLU A 148 -9.93 -12.87 -19.31
N MET A 149 -8.58 -12.94 -19.24
CA MET A 149 -7.67 -12.23 -20.13
C MET A 149 -7.69 -12.87 -21.53
N LEU A 150 -8.64 -12.46 -22.36
CA LEU A 150 -8.79 -12.97 -23.73
C LEU A 150 -7.78 -12.34 -24.72
N GLU A 151 -7.13 -11.24 -24.35
CA GLU A 151 -6.13 -10.51 -25.13
C GLU A 151 -4.94 -10.13 -24.23
N ASP A 152 -3.74 -10.14 -24.82
CA ASP A 152 -2.54 -9.68 -24.11
C ASP A 152 -2.58 -8.16 -23.93
N PRO A 153 -2.43 -7.64 -22.70
CA PRO A 153 -2.42 -6.20 -22.47
C PRO A 153 -1.14 -5.59 -23.04
N LEU A 154 -1.30 -4.54 -23.84
CA LEU A 154 -0.20 -3.70 -24.30
C LEU A 154 -0.26 -2.36 -23.56
N PHE A 155 0.82 -2.03 -22.86
CA PHE A 155 0.99 -0.74 -22.21
C PHE A 155 1.82 0.19 -23.08
N HIS A 156 1.41 1.46 -23.13
CA HIS A 156 2.17 2.53 -23.77
C HIS A 156 2.16 3.72 -22.83
N GLU A 157 3.23 4.51 -22.88
CA GLU A 157 3.34 5.74 -22.10
C GLU A 157 2.43 6.81 -22.69
N VAL A 158 1.85 7.62 -21.80
CA VAL A 158 1.00 8.76 -22.13
C VAL A 158 1.48 9.94 -21.30
N GLU A 159 1.97 10.99 -21.97
CA GLU A 159 2.63 12.13 -21.31
C GLU A 159 1.67 12.99 -20.47
N ASP A 160 0.37 12.93 -20.73
CA ASP A 160 -0.64 13.83 -20.15
C ASP A 160 -1.59 13.13 -19.14
N LEU A 161 -1.15 12.04 -18.49
CA LEU A 161 -1.94 11.44 -17.42
C LEU A 161 -1.88 12.30 -16.16
N PRO A 162 -3.03 12.61 -15.52
CA PRO A 162 -3.02 13.32 -14.26
C PRO A 162 -2.45 12.44 -13.15
N ASP A 163 -1.90 13.07 -12.11
CA ASP A 163 -1.53 12.38 -10.88
C ASP A 163 -2.75 11.67 -10.28
N VAL A 164 -2.52 10.43 -9.85
CA VAL A 164 -3.51 9.62 -9.14
C VAL A 164 -2.96 9.30 -7.75
N SER A 165 -3.61 9.84 -6.72
CA SER A 165 -3.26 9.55 -5.34
C SER A 165 -3.66 8.12 -4.97
N ASN A 166 -2.74 7.38 -4.34
CA ASN A 166 -3.04 6.10 -3.71
C ASN A 166 -3.70 6.25 -2.33
N ASN A 167 -3.83 7.48 -1.83
CA ASN A 167 -4.52 7.79 -0.59
C ASN A 167 -5.97 8.16 -0.88
N LEU A 168 -6.87 7.21 -0.66
CA LEU A 168 -8.31 7.41 -0.74
C LEU A 168 -8.84 7.77 0.65
N THR A 169 -9.36 8.98 0.80
CA THR A 169 -9.88 9.47 2.08
C THR A 169 -11.38 9.71 2.00
N ALA A 170 -12.07 9.37 3.09
CA ALA A 170 -13.47 9.68 3.32
C ALA A 170 -13.65 10.10 4.78
N THR A 171 -14.60 10.99 5.05
CA THR A 171 -14.95 11.39 6.42
C THR A 171 -16.22 10.67 6.83
N GLN A 172 -16.14 9.84 7.86
CA GLN A 172 -17.35 9.26 8.46
C GLN A 172 -18.02 10.28 9.36
N VAL A 173 -19.28 10.59 9.05
CA VAL A 173 -20.14 11.43 9.87
C VAL A 173 -21.08 10.53 10.64
N PHE A 174 -20.97 10.59 11.97
CA PHE A 174 -21.91 9.95 12.87
C PHE A 174 -23.12 10.84 13.04
N SER A 175 -24.29 10.34 12.63
CA SER A 175 -25.49 11.11 12.77
C SER A 175 -26.01 11.10 14.20
N CYS A 176 -26.57 12.23 14.64
CA CYS A 176 -27.14 12.40 15.97
C CYS A 176 -28.64 12.65 15.94
N ASP A 177 -29.26 12.40 14.79
CA ASP A 177 -30.69 12.49 14.56
C ASP A 177 -31.24 11.11 14.13
N ASP A 178 -32.45 11.10 13.55
CA ASP A 178 -33.04 9.85 13.06
C ASP A 178 -32.49 9.40 11.69
N SER A 179 -31.44 10.07 11.15
CA SER A 179 -30.75 9.66 9.93
C SER A 179 -29.62 8.68 10.20
N THR A 180 -29.21 7.96 9.17
CA THR A 180 -28.10 7.00 9.26
C THR A 180 -26.76 7.73 9.19
N ASP A 181 -25.73 7.15 9.82
CA ASP A 181 -24.34 7.55 9.59
C ASP A 181 -24.00 7.51 8.10
N TYR A 182 -23.06 8.34 7.66
CA TYR A 182 -22.71 8.44 6.25
C TYR A 182 -21.23 8.76 6.04
N LEU A 183 -20.72 8.49 4.84
CA LEU A 183 -19.37 8.85 4.42
C LEU A 183 -19.40 10.04 3.47
N GLU A 184 -18.60 11.07 3.75
CA GLU A 184 -18.36 12.21 2.87
C GLU A 184 -17.05 12.02 2.08
N PHE A 185 -17.10 12.39 0.80
CA PHE A 185 -15.97 12.37 -0.13
C PHE A 185 -15.69 13.79 -0.64
N SER A 186 -14.48 14.06 -1.13
CA SER A 186 -14.11 15.38 -1.65
C SER A 186 -14.89 15.78 -2.90
N ASP A 187 -15.11 14.81 -3.80
CA ASP A 187 -15.59 15.07 -5.17
C ASP A 187 -16.91 14.35 -5.49
N TYR A 188 -17.51 13.65 -4.52
CA TYR A 188 -18.71 12.84 -4.70
C TYR A 188 -19.76 13.13 -3.63
N PRO A 189 -21.06 12.90 -3.92
CA PRO A 189 -22.12 12.96 -2.93
C PRO A 189 -21.83 12.05 -1.73
N PRO A 190 -22.30 12.40 -0.52
CA PRO A 190 -22.20 11.51 0.62
C PRO A 190 -22.93 10.20 0.35
N VAL A 191 -22.50 9.11 0.96
CA VAL A 191 -23.18 7.81 0.89
C VAL A 191 -23.60 7.39 2.28
N ALA A 192 -24.91 7.24 2.51
CA ALA A 192 -25.43 6.69 3.75
C ALA A 192 -24.93 5.27 3.95
N LEU A 193 -24.53 4.93 5.17
CA LEU A 193 -24.23 3.57 5.56
C LEU A 193 -25.53 2.78 5.72
N ASP A 194 -25.42 1.46 5.83
CA ASP A 194 -26.56 0.61 6.16
C ASP A 194 -26.88 0.66 7.68
N ASP A 195 -27.91 -0.09 8.10
CA ASP A 195 -28.34 -0.15 9.51
C ASP A 195 -27.29 -0.77 10.45
N MET A 196 -26.22 -1.35 9.91
CA MET A 196 -25.08 -1.90 10.65
C MET A 196 -23.83 -0.99 10.56
N SER A 197 -24.00 0.25 10.07
CA SER A 197 -22.91 1.20 9.81
C SER A 197 -21.85 0.64 8.84
N ALA A 198 -22.26 -0.18 7.87
CA ALA A 198 -21.42 -0.72 6.81
C ALA A 198 -21.69 -0.04 5.45
N TRP A 199 -20.73 -0.19 4.52
CA TRP A 199 -20.90 0.29 3.14
C TRP A 199 -22.06 -0.45 2.47
N PRO A 200 -23.01 0.26 1.83
CA PRO A 200 -24.17 -0.38 1.24
C PRO A 200 -23.85 -1.10 -0.08
N ASP A 201 -24.58 -2.17 -0.37
CA ASP A 201 -24.65 -2.73 -1.72
C ASP A 201 -25.71 -1.96 -2.52
N LEU A 202 -25.25 -1.09 -3.42
CA LEU A 202 -26.09 -0.24 -4.26
C LEU A 202 -26.52 -0.92 -5.57
N GLY A 203 -25.98 -2.10 -5.89
CA GLY A 203 -26.23 -2.77 -7.18
C GLY A 203 -25.84 -1.93 -8.41
N MET A 204 -24.97 -0.93 -8.23
CA MET A 204 -24.52 -0.01 -9.27
C MET A 204 -23.30 -0.57 -10.02
N PRO A 205 -23.00 -0.08 -11.24
CA PRO A 205 -21.77 -0.45 -11.94
C PRO A 205 -20.51 -0.14 -11.13
N ALA A 206 -19.49 -0.98 -11.25
CA ALA A 206 -18.26 -0.84 -10.46
C ALA A 206 -17.37 0.32 -10.96
N ALA A 207 -17.37 0.58 -12.26
CA ALA A 207 -16.60 1.66 -12.87
C ALA A 207 -17.52 2.80 -13.31
N ARG A 208 -17.20 4.04 -12.91
CA ARG A 208 -17.92 5.23 -13.39
C ARG A 208 -17.74 5.43 -14.89
N ARG A 209 -16.53 5.19 -15.42
CA ARG A 209 -16.20 5.31 -16.84
C ARG A 209 -15.26 4.17 -17.25
N ILE A 210 -15.48 3.63 -18.44
CA ILE A 210 -14.56 2.69 -19.09
C ILE A 210 -14.02 3.41 -20.33
N GLU A 211 -12.70 3.57 -20.38
CA GLU A 211 -12.03 4.31 -21.43
C GLU A 211 -11.02 3.43 -22.16
N ARG A 212 -10.94 3.61 -23.47
CA ARG A 212 -9.83 3.12 -24.27
C ARG A 212 -8.86 4.26 -24.53
N VAL A 213 -7.62 4.08 -24.09
CA VAL A 213 -6.54 5.04 -24.37
C VAL A 213 -5.80 4.56 -25.62
N PRO A 214 -5.94 5.25 -26.78
CA PRO A 214 -5.15 4.92 -27.96
C PRO A 214 -3.71 5.41 -27.81
N ALA A 215 -2.77 4.78 -28.52
CA ALA A 215 -1.36 5.21 -28.53
C ALA A 215 -1.15 6.65 -29.02
N MET A 216 -2.13 7.23 -29.72
CA MET A 216 -2.15 8.64 -30.10
C MET A 216 -3.57 9.18 -30.01
N GLY A 217 -3.70 10.39 -29.46
CA GLY A 217 -4.97 11.08 -29.30
C GLY A 217 -5.58 10.92 -27.90
N PRO A 218 -6.72 11.57 -27.65
CA PRO A 218 -7.34 11.57 -26.32
C PRO A 218 -7.99 10.22 -25.99
N PRO A 219 -8.14 9.88 -24.69
CA PRO A 219 -8.94 8.75 -24.24
C PRO A 219 -10.35 8.76 -24.87
N GLN A 220 -10.82 7.58 -25.27
CA GLN A 220 -12.14 7.38 -25.86
C GLN A 220 -13.04 6.69 -24.84
N VAL A 221 -14.14 7.34 -24.46
CA VAL A 221 -15.13 6.74 -23.55
C VAL A 221 -15.89 5.65 -24.29
N GLU A 222 -15.80 4.42 -23.82
CA GLU A 222 -16.58 3.30 -24.33
C GLU A 222 -17.90 3.16 -23.57
N VAL A 223 -17.85 3.34 -22.25
CA VAL A 223 -19.01 3.26 -21.34
C VAL A 223 -18.93 4.38 -20.32
N ASP A 224 -20.04 5.08 -20.10
CA ASP A 224 -20.18 6.09 -19.05
C ASP A 224 -21.37 5.73 -18.16
N ASN A 225 -21.08 5.26 -16.95
CA ASN A 225 -22.03 4.82 -15.95
C ASN A 225 -22.35 5.92 -14.92
N ALA A 226 -21.86 7.16 -15.11
CA ALA A 226 -22.03 8.23 -14.14
C ALA A 226 -23.49 8.44 -13.74
N GLY A 227 -24.41 8.45 -14.71
CA GLY A 227 -25.84 8.63 -14.44
C GLY A 227 -26.46 7.50 -13.62
N ASP A 228 -26.09 6.25 -13.90
CA ASP A 228 -26.60 5.08 -13.19
C ASP A 228 -26.08 5.03 -11.74
N ILE A 229 -24.80 5.34 -11.55
CA ILE A 229 -24.18 5.44 -10.22
C ILE A 229 -24.79 6.59 -9.42
N ASP A 230 -24.88 7.78 -10.01
CA ASP A 230 -25.40 8.97 -9.31
C ASP A 230 -26.87 8.74 -8.92
N SER A 231 -27.68 8.11 -9.79
CA SER A 231 -29.07 7.75 -9.49
C SER A 231 -29.17 6.70 -8.37
N ALA A 232 -28.33 5.67 -8.38
CA ALA A 232 -28.33 4.63 -7.35
C ALA A 232 -27.96 5.20 -5.97
N VAL A 233 -26.99 6.12 -5.91
CA VAL A 233 -26.61 6.84 -4.68
C VAL A 233 -27.75 7.75 -4.22
N GLU A 234 -28.38 8.51 -5.12
CA GLU A 234 -29.51 9.38 -4.80
C GLU A 234 -30.70 8.57 -4.25
N ASP A 235 -31.10 7.50 -4.92
CA ASP A 235 -32.19 6.62 -4.51
C ASP A 235 -31.92 5.98 -3.14
N TRP A 236 -30.67 5.56 -2.89
CA TRP A 236 -30.27 5.02 -1.59
C TRP A 236 -30.35 6.06 -0.46
N ASN A 237 -29.87 7.27 -0.74
CA ASN A 237 -29.82 8.35 0.23
C ASN A 237 -31.18 8.99 0.52
N HIS A 238 -32.12 8.95 -0.43
CA HIS A 238 -33.40 9.67 -0.38
C HIS A 238 -34.18 9.48 0.93
N SER A 239 -34.11 8.29 1.55
CA SER A 239 -34.78 8.01 2.84
C SER A 239 -33.84 7.85 4.03
N ARG A 240 -32.52 8.04 3.85
CA ARG A 240 -31.49 7.72 4.85
C ARG A 240 -30.70 8.92 5.32
N VAL A 241 -30.45 9.88 4.43
CA VAL A 241 -29.82 11.15 4.78
C VAL A 241 -30.92 12.19 4.93
N ILE A 242 -31.42 12.35 6.15
CA ILE A 242 -32.39 13.40 6.45
C ILE A 242 -31.57 14.68 6.66
N GLY A 243 -31.66 15.62 5.71
CA GLY A 243 -30.98 16.92 5.84
C GLY A 243 -31.32 17.61 7.19
N PRO A 244 -30.49 18.56 7.66
CA PRO A 244 -30.61 19.11 9.00
C PRO A 244 -32.02 19.61 9.27
N THR A 245 -32.71 18.96 10.20
CA THR A 245 -34.01 19.43 10.66
C THR A 245 -33.81 20.50 11.73
N PRO A 246 -34.73 21.47 11.90
CA PRO A 246 -34.62 22.54 12.89
C PRO A 246 -34.44 22.07 14.35
N TRP A 247 -34.56 20.77 14.62
CA TRP A 247 -34.46 20.16 15.94
C TRP A 247 -33.20 19.30 16.15
N ASN A 248 -32.36 19.10 15.12
CA ASN A 248 -31.24 18.14 15.16
C ASN A 248 -29.82 18.74 15.14
N THR A 249 -29.66 20.04 15.32
CA THR A 249 -28.39 20.78 15.11
C THR A 249 -27.31 20.55 16.19
N ASN A 250 -27.18 19.33 16.74
CA ASN A 250 -26.51 19.09 18.01
C ASN A 250 -25.29 18.15 17.98
N CYS A 251 -24.64 17.95 16.83
CA CYS A 251 -23.35 17.23 16.78
C CYS A 251 -22.22 18.00 16.09
N SER A 252 -22.15 19.30 16.35
CA SER A 252 -20.84 19.90 16.60
C SER A 252 -20.90 20.65 17.92
N ALA A 253 -20.03 20.29 18.85
CA ALA A 253 -19.53 21.28 19.79
C ALA A 253 -18.59 22.22 19.00
N GLN A 254 -19.13 22.95 18.00
CA GLN A 254 -18.49 24.20 17.64
C GLN A 254 -18.46 24.99 18.93
N ARG A 255 -17.25 25.21 19.47
CA ARG A 255 -17.00 26.29 20.41
C ARG A 255 -17.65 27.51 19.79
N SER A 256 -18.86 27.82 20.24
CA SER A 256 -19.56 29.03 19.87
C SER A 256 -18.63 30.12 20.35
N GLY A 257 -17.86 30.69 19.43
CA GLY A 257 -17.06 31.87 19.71
C GLY A 257 -18.02 32.84 20.39
N LEU A 258 -17.70 33.22 21.62
CA LEU A 258 -18.44 34.22 22.37
C LEU A 258 -18.56 35.45 21.47
N ASN A 259 -19.71 35.60 20.79
CA ASN A 259 -19.98 36.79 19.99
C ASN A 259 -19.92 37.97 20.97
N PRO A 260 -19.00 38.93 20.79
CA PRO A 260 -18.76 40.00 21.77
C PRO A 260 -20.02 40.83 22.08
N GLU A 261 -20.99 40.84 21.16
CA GLU A 261 -22.30 41.46 21.34
C GLU A 261 -23.13 40.82 22.46
N SER A 262 -23.02 39.51 22.66
CA SER A 262 -23.74 38.78 23.71
C SER A 262 -23.20 39.08 25.12
N VAL A 263 -21.89 39.29 25.24
CA VAL A 263 -21.23 39.72 26.48
C VAL A 263 -21.58 41.18 26.82
N LEU A 264 -21.72 42.05 25.82
CA LEU A 264 -22.11 43.45 26.02
C LEU A 264 -23.57 43.59 26.48
N MET A 265 -24.50 42.76 25.97
CA MET A 265 -25.88 42.71 26.45
C MET A 265 -25.99 42.32 27.93
N LEU A 266 -25.20 41.33 28.37
CA LEU A 266 -25.17 40.89 29.77
C LEU A 266 -24.61 41.97 30.70
N LEU A 267 -23.56 42.70 30.29
CA LEU A 267 -23.02 43.84 31.05
C LEU A 267 -24.00 45.02 31.12
N ALA A 268 -24.80 45.26 30.07
CA ALA A 268 -25.81 46.31 30.08
C ALA A 268 -26.95 46.02 31.08
N VAL A 269 -27.43 44.78 31.16
CA VAL A 269 -28.51 44.38 32.07
C VAL A 269 -28.06 44.46 33.54
N PHE A 270 -26.86 43.99 33.87
CA PHE A 270 -26.33 44.09 35.24
C PHE A 270 -25.84 45.50 35.61
N GLY A 271 -25.36 46.29 34.64
CA GLY A 271 -24.98 47.69 34.83
C GLY A 271 -26.17 48.59 35.19
N ILE A 272 -27.32 48.39 34.54
CA ILE A 272 -28.55 49.14 34.82
C ILE A 272 -29.14 48.76 36.19
N ALA A 273 -29.10 47.48 36.56
CA ALA A 273 -29.55 47.01 37.88
C ALA A 273 -28.66 47.56 39.03
N GLY A 274 -27.35 47.67 38.81
CA GLY A 274 -26.42 48.27 39.78
C GLY A 274 -26.63 49.77 39.98
N LEU A 275 -26.91 50.51 38.91
CA LEU A 275 -27.14 51.97 38.96
C LEU A 275 -28.49 52.33 39.60
N GLN A 276 -29.54 51.51 39.43
CA GLN A 276 -30.81 51.72 40.12
C GLN A 276 -30.71 51.50 41.64
N ARG A 277 -29.83 50.60 42.10
CA ARG A 277 -29.65 50.33 43.55
C ARG A 277 -28.91 51.45 44.28
N ARG A 278 -28.06 52.22 43.58
CA ARG A 278 -27.32 53.35 44.15
C ARG A 278 -28.15 54.63 44.33
N ARG A 279 -29.30 54.76 43.67
CA ARG A 279 -30.22 55.90 43.81
C ARG A 279 -31.21 55.80 44.97
N ARG A 280 -31.23 54.67 45.71
CA ARG A 280 -32.15 54.43 46.85
C ARG A 280 -31.43 54.25 48.20
N ARG A 281 -30.21 54.76 48.34
CA ARG A 281 -29.53 54.91 49.63
C ARG A 281 -29.14 56.37 49.84
#